data_AF-A0A955IM01-F1
#
_entry.id   AF-A0A955IM01-F1
#
_cell.length_a   1.000
_cell.length_b   1.000
_cell.length_c   1.000
_cell.angle_alpha   90.00
_cell.angle_beta   90.00
_cell.angle_gamma   90.00
#
_symmetry.space_group_name_H-M   'P 1'
#
loop_
_entity.id
_entity.type
_entity.pdbx_description
1 polymer ?
#
loop_
_entity_poly.entity_id
_entity_poly.type
_entity_poly.pdbx_seq_one_letter_code
_entity_poly.pdbx_strand_id
1 'polypeptide(L)'
;MRTVLFIVSGCVVLALVAVRACRIVRRRPVVVRGRIVSRAVRWAAIALVVLGVAGAEEAPDRPGASAAAAPADDPVPPALDADAVAIWRDQHRPDGMGFGVMDVRQALGATVPPDALAAAEALAAGLPREIGRLVLADLASMRDGRALPARSVAELDVAATTLEDRAMFDQAWIGWLWRQTARVPRDDRAGLGDVLGRLHRLSRICNALILAEQRVRPVALNAVAWRSKAGPGRAEREREMATQTALLAAAREAYPTADAGPWDRDAVVLFTMPDPCPTVMCVRAGRAAALACGEPLRFGRLDLIITGAEGLELEHDWLGRVTIPAGRTIGAWDLASCLGADARARVSATIDLVVDGPHDGAMLRLERSLPLVQAMLRERLAAPGGSPDGAARLRTLLALFDL
;
A
#
# COMPACT_ATOMS: atom_id res chain seq x y z
N MET A 1 17.81 14.13 43.28
CA MET A 1 17.17 13.59 42.06
C MET A 1 18.11 13.45 40.86
N ARG A 2 18.95 14.44 40.51
CA ARG A 2 19.86 14.34 39.35
C ARG A 2 20.91 13.21 39.46
N THR A 3 21.45 12.95 40.64
CA THR A 3 22.49 11.91 40.86
C THR A 3 21.96 10.48 40.66
N VAL A 4 20.70 10.23 41.02
CA VAL A 4 20.05 8.92 40.85
C VAL A 4 19.82 8.61 39.36
N LEU A 5 19.50 9.63 38.56
CA LEU A 5 19.29 9.47 37.11
C LEU A 5 20.59 9.10 36.38
N PHE A 6 21.73 9.68 36.79
CA PHE A 6 23.04 9.37 36.20
C PHE A 6 23.52 7.94 36.52
N ILE A 7 23.25 7.45 37.73
CA ILE A 7 23.62 6.07 38.12
C ILE A 7 22.77 5.06 37.33
N VAL A 8 21.46 5.31 37.18
CA VAL A 8 20.58 4.42 36.39
C VAL A 8 20.98 4.41 34.92
N SER A 9 21.28 5.57 34.31
CA SER A 9 21.78 5.63 32.94
C SER A 9 23.13 4.94 32.75
N GLY A 10 24.06 5.09 33.72
CA GLY A 10 25.35 4.40 33.70
C GLY A 10 25.21 2.88 33.74
N CYS A 11 24.36 2.35 34.62
CA CYS A 11 24.10 0.91 34.73
C CYS A 11 23.45 0.34 33.46
N VAL A 12 22.54 1.08 32.80
CA VAL A 12 21.91 0.64 31.55
C VAL A 12 22.92 0.58 30.41
N VAL A 13 23.79 1.58 30.29
CA VAL A 13 24.86 1.58 29.27
C VAL A 13 25.84 0.44 29.52
N LEU A 14 26.26 0.22 30.77
CA LEU A 14 27.16 -0.88 31.12
C LEU A 14 26.54 -2.26 30.86
N ALA A 15 25.26 -2.44 31.17
CA ALA A 15 24.53 -3.67 30.86
C ALA A 15 24.42 -3.89 29.35
N LEU A 16 24.17 -2.85 28.55
CA LEU A 16 24.13 -2.93 27.08
C LEU A 16 25.50 -3.27 26.48
N VAL A 17 26.60 -2.71 27.03
CA VAL A 17 27.97 -3.04 26.63
C VAL A 17 28.34 -4.47 27.00
N ALA A 18 27.98 -4.94 28.20
CA ALA A 18 28.19 -6.32 28.63
C ALA A 18 27.40 -7.32 27.75
N VAL A 19 26.16 -6.98 27.39
CA VAL A 19 25.34 -7.77 26.45
C VAL A 19 25.96 -7.79 25.05
N ARG A 20 26.56 -6.68 24.58
CA ARG A 20 27.31 -6.63 23.30
C ARG A 20 28.54 -7.54 23.33
N ALA A 21 29.34 -7.48 24.40
CA ALA A 21 30.52 -8.32 24.56
C ALA A 21 30.16 -9.81 24.61
N CYS A 22 29.14 -10.18 25.38
CA CYS A 22 28.61 -11.56 25.43
C CYS A 22 28.02 -12.03 24.10
N ARG A 23 27.55 -11.13 23.22
CA ARG A 23 26.89 -11.46 21.95
C ARG A 23 27.85 -11.61 20.77
N ILE A 24 28.93 -10.84 20.71
CA ILE A 24 30.00 -11.07 19.72
C ILE A 24 30.51 -12.51 19.84
N VAL A 25 30.54 -13.04 21.06
CA VAL A 25 30.94 -14.42 21.36
C VAL A 25 29.85 -15.45 21.00
N ARG A 26 28.56 -15.09 20.95
CA ARG A 26 27.45 -16.08 20.89
C ARG A 26 26.51 -16.01 19.67
N ARG A 27 26.65 -15.04 18.75
CA ARG A 27 25.87 -14.93 17.49
C ARG A 27 24.36 -15.23 17.60
N ARG A 28 23.64 -14.64 18.58
CA ARG A 28 22.18 -14.83 18.74
C ARG A 28 21.37 -13.52 18.79
N PRO A 29 20.17 -13.47 18.16
CA PRO A 29 19.25 -12.34 18.25
C PRO A 29 18.67 -12.19 19.67
N VAL A 30 18.16 -11.00 20.01
CA VAL A 30 17.59 -10.67 21.34
C VAL A 30 16.18 -10.21 21.12
N VAL A 31 15.25 -10.92 21.76
CA VAL A 31 13.85 -10.55 21.84
C VAL A 31 13.64 -9.85 23.18
N VAL A 32 13.28 -8.58 23.16
CA VAL A 32 12.93 -7.85 24.38
C VAL A 32 11.47 -8.17 24.72
N ARG A 33 11.24 -9.01 25.74
CA ARG A 33 9.91 -9.27 26.30
C ARG A 33 9.84 -8.73 27.72
N GLY A 34 8.93 -7.79 27.96
CA GLY A 34 8.67 -7.27 29.31
C GLY A 34 7.54 -6.24 29.35
N ARG A 35 6.77 -6.25 30.45
CA ARG A 35 5.82 -5.18 30.82
C ARG A 35 6.61 -3.98 31.35
N ILE A 36 7.14 -3.13 30.48
CA ILE A 36 7.85 -1.91 30.87
C ILE A 36 7.27 -0.72 30.11
N VAL A 37 7.14 0.41 30.82
CA VAL A 37 6.59 1.68 30.33
C VAL A 37 7.20 2.09 28.98
N SER A 38 6.35 2.48 28.02
CA SER A 38 6.67 2.71 26.59
C SER A 38 7.92 3.54 26.31
N ARG A 39 8.26 4.49 27.17
CA ARG A 39 9.46 5.34 27.03
C ARG A 39 10.76 4.58 27.16
N ALA A 40 10.86 3.60 28.06
CA ALA A 40 12.09 2.82 28.26
C ALA A 40 12.35 1.86 27.08
N VAL A 41 11.30 1.26 26.52
CA VAL A 41 11.38 0.43 25.31
C VAL A 41 11.83 1.27 24.12
N ARG A 42 11.31 2.49 23.97
CA ARG A 42 11.71 3.40 22.89
C ARG A 42 13.18 3.82 22.99
N TRP A 43 13.67 4.14 24.18
CA TRP A 43 15.09 4.44 24.40
C TRP A 43 16.00 3.23 24.18
N ALA A 44 15.58 2.04 24.61
CA ALA A 44 16.31 0.81 24.35
C ALA A 44 16.35 0.48 22.85
N ALA A 45 15.25 0.66 22.12
CA ALA A 45 15.19 0.47 20.66
C ALA A 45 16.08 1.48 19.92
N ILE A 46 16.03 2.77 20.29
CA ILE A 46 16.92 3.81 19.73
C ILE A 46 18.38 3.45 20.01
N ALA A 47 18.71 3.04 21.23
CA ALA A 47 20.07 2.62 21.58
C ALA A 47 20.50 1.38 20.78
N LEU A 48 19.62 0.40 20.57
CA LEU A 48 19.91 -0.81 19.79
C LEU A 48 20.10 -0.51 18.30
N VAL A 49 19.34 0.45 17.73
CA VAL A 49 19.51 0.93 16.35
C VAL A 49 20.81 1.72 16.19
N VAL A 50 21.07 2.68 17.08
CA VAL A 50 22.31 3.49 17.08
C VAL A 50 23.55 2.62 17.26
N LEU A 51 23.47 1.55 18.05
CA LEU A 51 24.56 0.60 18.25
C LEU A 51 24.69 -0.44 17.13
N GLY A 52 23.86 -0.40 16.08
CA GLY A 52 23.90 -1.31 14.94
C GLY A 52 23.50 -2.75 15.25
N VAL A 53 22.70 -2.97 16.30
CA VAL A 53 22.36 -4.32 16.83
C VAL A 53 21.02 -4.83 16.27
N ALA A 54 20.23 -3.98 15.62
CA ALA A 54 19.01 -4.40 14.92
C ALA A 54 19.38 -4.95 13.53
N GLY A 55 19.76 -6.23 13.47
CA GLY A 55 19.61 -6.99 12.23
C GLY A 55 18.12 -7.18 11.99
N ALA A 56 17.64 -6.85 10.79
CA ALA A 56 16.33 -7.30 10.35
C ALA A 56 16.36 -8.83 10.39
N GLU A 57 15.57 -9.46 11.27
CA GLU A 57 15.20 -10.85 11.02
C GLU A 57 14.44 -10.85 9.70
N GLU A 58 14.91 -11.65 8.73
CA GLU A 58 14.05 -12.08 7.63
C GLU A 58 12.78 -12.64 8.27
N ALA A 59 11.66 -11.97 8.00
CA ALA A 59 10.37 -12.43 8.45
C ALA A 59 10.23 -13.90 8.01
N PRO A 60 9.77 -14.81 8.88
CA PRO A 60 9.60 -16.20 8.49
C PRO A 60 8.78 -16.25 7.20
N ASP A 61 9.31 -16.98 6.21
CA ASP A 61 8.64 -17.21 4.93
C ASP A 61 7.17 -17.53 5.21
N ARG A 62 6.28 -16.62 4.79
CA ARG A 62 4.83 -16.87 4.86
C ARG A 62 4.61 -18.16 4.08
N PRO A 63 4.16 -19.26 4.72
CA PRO A 63 4.06 -20.53 4.04
C PRO A 63 3.05 -20.43 2.89
N GLY A 64 3.53 -20.73 1.69
CA GLY A 64 2.70 -21.15 0.56
C GLY A 64 1.87 -20.07 -0.13
N ALA A 65 2.51 -19.01 -0.61
CA ALA A 65 2.01 -18.34 -1.81
C ALA A 65 3.09 -18.49 -2.87
N SER A 66 2.81 -19.23 -3.94
CA SER A 66 3.57 -19.04 -5.16
C SER A 66 3.47 -17.55 -5.46
N ALA A 67 4.56 -16.81 -5.23
CA ALA A 67 4.77 -15.55 -5.88
C ALA A 67 4.64 -15.92 -7.35
N ALA A 68 3.50 -15.61 -7.97
CA ALA A 68 3.41 -15.65 -9.41
C ALA A 68 4.60 -14.81 -9.86
N ALA A 69 5.64 -15.50 -10.34
CA ALA A 69 6.90 -14.87 -10.65
C ALA A 69 6.55 -13.68 -11.53
N ALA A 70 7.12 -12.50 -11.23
CA ALA A 70 7.06 -11.40 -12.18
C ALA A 70 7.41 -12.02 -13.55
N PRO A 71 6.54 -11.87 -14.56
CA PRO A 71 6.72 -12.57 -15.82
C PRO A 71 8.12 -12.23 -16.31
N ALA A 72 8.95 -13.27 -16.48
CA ALA A 72 10.39 -13.13 -16.72
C ALA A 72 10.74 -12.27 -17.96
N ASP A 73 9.73 -11.96 -18.78
CA ASP A 73 9.85 -11.27 -20.06
C ASP A 73 9.05 -9.96 -20.15
N ASP A 74 8.62 -9.35 -19.04
CA ASP A 74 7.96 -8.05 -19.14
C ASP A 74 8.96 -6.95 -19.53
N PRO A 75 8.80 -6.32 -20.71
CA PRO A 75 9.73 -5.30 -21.16
C PRO A 75 9.69 -4.10 -20.23
N VAL A 76 10.86 -3.47 -20.04
CA VAL A 76 10.97 -2.19 -19.33
C VAL A 76 10.05 -1.16 -20.04
N PRO A 77 9.10 -0.54 -19.33
CA PRO A 77 8.19 0.42 -19.92
C PRO A 77 8.96 1.63 -20.45
N PRO A 78 8.57 2.19 -21.61
CA PRO A 78 9.20 3.39 -22.14
C PRO A 78 9.09 4.59 -21.18
N ALA A 79 8.03 4.62 -20.36
CA ALA A 79 7.81 5.64 -19.33
C ALA A 79 8.87 5.62 -18.20
N LEU A 80 9.70 4.56 -18.08
CA LEU A 80 10.85 4.54 -17.17
C LEU A 80 12.09 5.07 -17.91
N ASP A 81 12.16 6.40 -18.00
CA ASP A 81 13.23 7.16 -18.65
C ASP A 81 13.93 8.16 -17.71
N ALA A 82 14.82 8.99 -18.26
CA ALA A 82 15.61 9.94 -17.49
C ALA A 82 14.76 11.07 -16.88
N ASP A 83 13.74 11.54 -17.61
CA ASP A 83 12.85 12.60 -17.16
C ASP A 83 11.97 12.08 -16.03
N ALA A 84 11.46 10.86 -16.15
CA ALA A 84 10.74 10.17 -15.10
C ALA A 84 11.54 10.05 -13.80
N VAL A 85 12.82 9.64 -13.89
CA VAL A 85 13.71 9.58 -12.73
C VAL A 85 13.92 10.96 -12.10
N ALA A 86 14.09 12.00 -12.91
CA ALA A 86 14.26 13.37 -12.41
C ALA A 86 12.99 13.87 -11.69
N ILE A 87 11.82 13.68 -12.30
CA ILE A 87 10.51 14.05 -11.73
C ILE A 87 10.25 13.29 -10.43
N TRP A 88 10.44 11.97 -10.44
CA TRP A 88 10.22 11.13 -9.26
C TRP A 88 11.13 11.55 -8.09
N ARG A 89 12.41 11.81 -8.35
CA ARG A 89 13.36 12.29 -7.33
C ARG A 89 12.94 13.62 -6.75
N ASP A 90 12.49 14.56 -7.59
CA ASP A 90 12.03 15.87 -7.13
C ASP A 90 10.80 15.76 -6.23
N GLN A 91 9.85 14.89 -6.59
CA GLN A 91 8.65 14.62 -5.79
C GLN A 91 8.98 13.97 -4.43
N HIS A 92 10.03 13.16 -4.34
CA HIS A 92 10.39 12.43 -3.11
C HIS A 92 11.45 13.14 -2.26
N ARG A 93 11.86 14.36 -2.63
CA ARG A 93 12.73 15.21 -1.80
C ARG A 93 11.97 15.73 -0.57
N PRO A 94 12.61 15.80 0.62
CA PRO A 94 12.01 16.37 1.84
C PRO A 94 11.47 17.80 1.70
N ASP A 95 12.04 18.57 0.78
CA ASP A 95 11.71 19.96 0.45
C ASP A 95 11.06 20.11 -0.94
N GLY A 96 10.75 18.99 -1.60
CA GLY A 96 10.15 18.95 -2.93
C GLY A 96 8.65 19.21 -2.92
N MET A 97 8.10 19.56 -4.09
CA MET A 97 6.65 19.82 -4.27
C MET A 97 5.76 18.61 -3.97
N GLY A 98 6.32 17.39 -3.88
CA GLY A 98 5.57 16.18 -3.55
C GLY A 98 4.95 16.16 -2.16
N PHE A 99 5.39 17.04 -1.24
CA PHE A 99 4.73 17.18 0.07
C PHE A 99 3.31 17.76 -0.02
N GLY A 100 2.95 18.50 -1.08
CA GLY A 100 1.55 18.96 -1.26
C GLY A 100 0.58 17.81 -1.58
N VAL A 101 1.07 16.72 -2.18
CA VAL A 101 0.26 15.53 -2.47
C VAL A 101 -0.14 14.81 -1.18
N MET A 102 0.69 14.87 -0.15
CA MET A 102 0.38 14.31 1.17
C MET A 102 -0.82 15.00 1.84
N ASP A 103 -0.98 16.31 1.64
CA ASP A 103 -2.09 17.09 2.21
C ASP A 103 -3.40 16.81 1.46
N VAL A 104 -3.35 16.73 0.13
CA VAL A 104 -4.48 16.26 -0.69
C VAL A 104 -4.84 14.81 -0.34
N ARG A 105 -3.85 13.97 -0.03
CA ARG A 105 -4.04 12.56 0.38
C ARG A 105 -4.69 12.43 1.76
N GLN A 106 -4.23 13.20 2.74
CA GLN A 106 -4.87 13.26 4.06
C GLN A 106 -6.30 13.77 3.91
N ALA A 107 -6.52 14.74 3.02
CA ALA A 107 -7.85 15.26 2.75
C ALA A 107 -8.78 14.21 2.13
N LEU A 108 -8.31 13.42 1.16
CA LEU A 108 -9.14 12.43 0.47
C LEU A 108 -9.37 11.13 1.25
N GLY A 109 -8.71 10.94 2.40
CA GLY A 109 -8.75 9.70 3.19
C GLY A 109 -9.30 9.82 4.61
N ALA A 110 -9.58 11.03 5.11
CA ALA A 110 -10.00 11.27 6.49
C ALA A 110 -11.16 12.28 6.58
N THR A 111 -11.80 12.37 7.75
CA THR A 111 -12.61 13.53 8.12
C THR A 111 -11.68 14.73 8.26
N VAL A 112 -11.66 15.57 7.25
CA VAL A 112 -10.74 16.70 7.13
C VAL A 112 -11.38 17.94 7.75
N PRO A 113 -10.66 18.71 8.57
CA PRO A 113 -11.16 20.02 8.97
C PRO A 113 -11.25 20.95 7.74
N PRO A 114 -12.18 21.93 7.73
CA PRO A 114 -12.49 22.74 6.54
C PRO A 114 -11.29 23.52 5.96
N ASP A 115 -10.36 23.94 6.81
CA ASP A 115 -9.12 24.62 6.43
C ASP A 115 -8.19 23.73 5.60
N ALA A 116 -8.07 22.46 5.96
CA ALA A 116 -7.30 21.48 5.19
C ALA A 116 -7.99 21.11 3.86
N LEU A 117 -9.33 21.20 3.75
CA LEU A 117 -10.02 21.07 2.45
C LEU A 117 -9.68 22.22 1.50
N ALA A 118 -9.69 23.47 1.99
CA ALA A 118 -9.34 24.63 1.17
C ALA A 118 -7.88 24.58 0.68
N ALA A 119 -6.95 24.14 1.54
CA ALA A 119 -5.57 23.90 1.14
C ALA A 119 -5.45 22.80 0.07
N ALA A 120 -6.19 21.70 0.24
CA ALA A 120 -6.23 20.62 -0.75
C ALA A 120 -6.81 21.07 -2.10
N GLU A 121 -7.84 21.92 -2.12
CA GLU A 121 -8.40 22.49 -3.35
C GLU A 121 -7.38 23.35 -4.10
N ALA A 122 -6.64 24.20 -3.37
CA ALA A 122 -5.59 25.03 -3.96
C ALA A 122 -4.46 24.19 -4.56
N LEU A 123 -4.06 23.11 -3.88
CA LEU A 123 -3.05 22.17 -4.38
C LEU A 123 -3.57 21.37 -5.58
N ALA A 124 -4.83 20.94 -5.55
CA ALA A 124 -5.46 20.19 -6.64
C ALA A 124 -5.55 21.00 -7.94
N ALA A 125 -5.62 22.35 -7.85
CA ALA A 125 -5.59 23.22 -9.01
C ALA A 125 -4.24 23.21 -9.76
N GLY A 126 -3.15 22.79 -9.10
CA GLY A 126 -1.83 22.62 -9.72
C GLY A 126 -1.61 21.25 -10.39
N LEU A 127 -2.56 20.32 -10.26
CA LEU A 127 -2.46 19.00 -10.85
C LEU A 127 -2.72 19.04 -12.36
N PRO A 128 -2.26 18.03 -13.14
CA PRO A 128 -2.69 17.84 -14.51
C PRO A 128 -4.22 17.87 -14.60
N ARG A 129 -4.76 18.56 -15.61
CA ARG A 129 -6.19 18.89 -15.74
C ARG A 129 -7.09 17.67 -15.54
N GLU A 130 -6.69 16.54 -16.11
CA GLU A 130 -7.41 15.28 -16.12
C GLU A 130 -7.57 14.73 -14.70
N ILE A 131 -6.50 14.78 -13.89
CA ILE A 131 -6.47 14.33 -12.49
C ILE A 131 -7.11 15.39 -11.58
N GLY A 132 -6.73 16.65 -11.76
CA GLY A 132 -7.20 17.79 -10.97
C GLY A 132 -8.72 17.91 -11.01
N ARG A 133 -9.35 17.72 -12.18
CA ARG A 133 -10.81 17.69 -12.31
C ARG A 133 -11.46 16.63 -11.43
N LEU A 134 -10.89 15.42 -11.39
CA LEU A 134 -11.44 14.33 -10.58
C LEU A 134 -11.27 14.63 -9.09
N VAL A 135 -10.09 15.07 -8.67
CA VAL A 135 -9.78 15.42 -7.28
C VAL A 135 -10.65 16.57 -6.78
N LEU A 136 -10.78 17.65 -7.56
CA LEU A 136 -11.62 18.80 -7.19
C LEU A 136 -13.09 18.41 -7.05
N ALA A 137 -13.60 17.51 -7.90
CA ALA A 137 -14.96 16.99 -7.77
C ALA A 137 -15.14 16.17 -6.47
N ASP A 138 -14.14 15.37 -6.09
CA ASP A 138 -14.16 14.64 -4.82
C ASP A 138 -14.15 15.61 -3.63
N LEU A 139 -13.25 16.60 -3.63
CA LEU A 139 -13.13 17.59 -2.56
C LEU A 139 -14.42 18.41 -2.40
N ALA A 140 -15.03 18.82 -3.51
CA ALA A 140 -16.31 19.54 -3.48
C ALA A 140 -17.44 18.69 -2.88
N SER A 141 -17.55 17.41 -3.25
CA SER A 141 -18.52 16.50 -2.63
C SER A 141 -18.26 16.32 -1.13
N MET A 142 -17.00 16.19 -0.70
CA MET A 142 -16.64 16.07 0.72
C MET A 142 -17.00 17.32 1.51
N ARG A 143 -16.67 18.51 0.97
CA ARG A 143 -16.99 19.80 1.57
C ARG A 143 -18.50 19.98 1.76
N ASP A 144 -19.28 19.55 0.76
CA ASP A 144 -20.73 19.68 0.77
C ASP A 144 -21.43 18.53 1.52
N GLY A 145 -20.69 17.57 2.09
CA GLY A 145 -21.25 16.38 2.75
C GLY A 145 -22.04 15.47 1.81
N ARG A 146 -21.75 15.49 0.52
CA ARG A 146 -22.43 14.71 -0.52
C ARG A 146 -21.69 13.41 -0.82
N ALA A 147 -22.42 12.46 -1.39
CA ALA A 147 -21.80 11.27 -1.97
C ALA A 147 -20.78 11.68 -3.04
N LEU A 148 -19.68 10.93 -3.11
CA LEU A 148 -18.66 11.13 -4.12
C LEU A 148 -19.21 10.75 -5.50
N PRO A 149 -18.84 11.46 -6.57
CA PRO A 149 -19.38 11.21 -7.89
C PRO A 149 -18.98 9.82 -8.41
N ALA A 150 -19.90 9.19 -9.15
CA ALA A 150 -19.60 7.99 -9.94
C ALA A 150 -18.52 8.30 -10.99
N ARG A 151 -17.77 7.27 -11.38
CA ARG A 151 -16.67 7.39 -12.36
C ARG A 151 -16.92 6.45 -13.52
N SER A 152 -16.57 6.86 -14.73
CA SER A 152 -16.53 5.94 -15.87
C SER A 152 -15.16 5.28 -15.99
N VAL A 153 -15.07 4.11 -16.62
CA VAL A 153 -13.78 3.47 -16.91
C VAL A 153 -12.89 4.37 -17.77
N ALA A 154 -13.47 5.06 -18.76
CA ALA A 154 -12.75 5.98 -19.63
C ALA A 154 -12.08 7.13 -18.86
N GLU A 155 -12.77 7.71 -17.86
CA GLU A 155 -12.17 8.76 -17.03
C GLU A 155 -10.98 8.24 -16.21
N LEU A 156 -11.08 7.01 -15.70
CA LEU A 156 -10.01 6.40 -14.92
C LEU A 156 -8.82 6.00 -15.79
N ASP A 157 -9.06 5.52 -17.01
CA ASP A 157 -7.98 5.23 -17.97
C ASP A 157 -7.23 6.50 -18.38
N VAL A 158 -7.94 7.60 -18.66
CA VAL A 158 -7.32 8.90 -18.95
C VAL A 158 -6.49 9.40 -17.77
N ALA A 159 -7.01 9.27 -16.54
CA ALA A 159 -6.25 9.64 -15.34
C ALA A 159 -5.00 8.77 -15.14
N ALA A 160 -5.11 7.46 -15.39
CA ALA A 160 -3.99 6.52 -15.28
C ALA A 160 -2.92 6.78 -16.35
N THR A 161 -3.32 7.04 -17.59
CA THR A 161 -2.43 7.51 -18.66
C THR A 161 -1.75 8.82 -18.26
N THR A 162 -2.48 9.76 -17.67
CA THR A 162 -1.91 11.04 -17.23
C THR A 162 -0.86 10.85 -16.13
N LEU A 163 -1.07 9.93 -15.19
CA LEU A 163 -0.05 9.59 -14.18
C LEU A 163 1.22 9.02 -14.83
N GLU A 164 1.06 8.14 -15.83
CA GLU A 164 2.16 7.53 -16.58
C GLU A 164 2.95 8.60 -17.39
N ASP A 165 2.26 9.40 -18.19
CA ASP A 165 2.84 10.44 -19.07
C ASP A 165 3.52 11.57 -18.30
N ARG A 166 3.09 11.83 -17.06
CA ARG A 166 3.66 12.85 -16.16
C ARG A 166 4.67 12.29 -15.17
N ALA A 167 5.00 11.00 -15.29
CA ALA A 167 5.88 10.28 -14.37
C ALA A 167 5.51 10.47 -12.89
N MET A 168 4.21 10.53 -12.59
CA MET A 168 3.68 10.64 -11.23
C MET A 168 3.65 9.25 -10.58
N PHE A 169 4.81 8.62 -10.47
CA PHE A 169 4.99 7.27 -9.93
C PHE A 169 5.04 7.28 -8.40
N ASP A 170 3.87 7.43 -7.79
CA ASP A 170 3.71 7.44 -6.34
C ASP A 170 2.58 6.48 -5.92
N GLN A 171 2.83 5.70 -4.87
CA GLN A 171 1.88 4.71 -4.37
C GLN A 171 0.56 5.36 -3.93
N ALA A 172 0.57 6.59 -3.41
CA ALA A 172 -0.67 7.23 -2.99
C ALA A 172 -1.54 7.70 -4.17
N TRP A 173 -0.95 8.16 -5.28
CA TRP A 173 -1.72 8.46 -6.49
C TRP A 173 -2.34 7.20 -7.08
N ILE A 174 -1.58 6.11 -7.12
CA ILE A 174 -2.06 4.81 -7.58
C ILE A 174 -3.19 4.31 -6.66
N GLY A 175 -2.99 4.40 -5.34
CA GLY A 175 -3.99 4.06 -4.33
C GLY A 175 -5.26 4.89 -4.44
N TRP A 176 -5.14 6.20 -4.63
CA TRP A 176 -6.29 7.08 -4.86
C TRP A 176 -7.06 6.66 -6.11
N LEU A 177 -6.37 6.43 -7.24
CA LEU A 177 -7.02 6.07 -8.49
C LEU A 177 -7.68 4.68 -8.39
N TRP A 178 -7.05 3.74 -7.69
CA TRP A 178 -7.66 2.44 -7.38
C TRP A 178 -8.93 2.58 -6.54
N ARG A 179 -8.97 3.47 -5.53
CA ARG A 179 -10.22 3.74 -4.76
C ARG A 179 -11.33 4.33 -5.63
N GLN A 180 -10.99 5.03 -6.72
CA GLN A 180 -12.00 5.51 -7.67
C GLN A 180 -12.66 4.36 -8.44
N THR A 181 -12.00 3.20 -8.59
CA THR A 181 -12.59 2.04 -9.29
C THR A 181 -13.82 1.47 -8.57
N ALA A 182 -13.89 1.66 -7.23
CA ALA A 182 -15.07 1.30 -6.44
C ALA A 182 -16.34 2.06 -6.85
N ARG A 183 -16.18 3.22 -7.52
CA ARG A 183 -17.25 4.13 -7.94
C ARG A 183 -17.65 3.95 -9.40
N VAL A 184 -17.08 2.95 -10.08
CA VAL A 184 -17.48 2.57 -11.44
C VAL A 184 -18.79 1.78 -11.37
N PRO A 185 -19.88 2.27 -12.00
CA PRO A 185 -21.14 1.53 -12.07
C PRO A 185 -20.93 0.13 -12.61
N ARG A 186 -21.62 -0.86 -12.06
CA ARG A 186 -21.42 -2.28 -12.41
C ARG A 186 -21.55 -2.55 -13.91
N ASP A 187 -22.47 -1.87 -14.57
CA ASP A 187 -22.76 -2.03 -15.99
C ASP A 187 -21.69 -1.39 -16.90
N ASP A 188 -20.83 -0.52 -16.35
CA ASP A 188 -19.74 0.16 -17.05
C ASP A 188 -18.36 -0.47 -16.74
N ARG A 189 -18.29 -1.64 -16.11
CA ARG A 189 -17.01 -2.25 -15.70
C ARG A 189 -16.25 -2.95 -16.84
N ALA A 190 -16.82 -2.96 -18.04
CA ALA A 190 -16.10 -3.41 -19.22
C ALA A 190 -14.84 -2.53 -19.40
N GLY A 191 -13.67 -3.14 -19.54
CA GLY A 191 -12.39 -2.41 -19.66
C GLY A 191 -11.72 -2.04 -18.33
N LEU A 192 -12.34 -2.31 -17.17
CA LEU A 192 -11.69 -2.05 -15.88
C LEU A 192 -10.38 -2.85 -15.71
N GLY A 193 -10.28 -4.01 -16.38
CA GLY A 193 -9.06 -4.82 -16.42
C GLY A 193 -7.84 -4.05 -16.94
N ASP A 194 -8.02 -3.22 -17.98
CA ASP A 194 -6.93 -2.45 -18.58
C ASP A 194 -6.45 -1.35 -17.62
N VAL A 195 -7.39 -0.66 -16.97
CA VAL A 195 -7.09 0.33 -15.92
C VAL A 195 -6.29 -0.32 -14.79
N LEU A 196 -6.75 -1.45 -14.26
CA LEU A 196 -6.05 -2.15 -13.17
C LEU A 196 -4.69 -2.70 -13.61
N GLY A 197 -4.55 -3.14 -14.87
CA GLY A 197 -3.26 -3.52 -15.43
C GLY A 197 -2.28 -2.35 -15.54
N ARG A 198 -2.77 -1.16 -15.88
CA ARG A 198 -1.96 0.07 -15.86
C ARG A 198 -1.56 0.45 -14.44
N LEU A 199 -2.48 0.41 -13.48
CA LEU A 199 -2.14 0.65 -12.06
C LEU A 199 -1.07 -0.33 -11.55
N HIS A 200 -1.17 -1.61 -11.89
CA HIS A 200 -0.16 -2.61 -11.55
C HIS A 200 1.22 -2.25 -12.10
N ARG A 201 1.29 -1.89 -13.39
CA ARG A 201 2.53 -1.43 -14.03
C ARG A 201 3.10 -0.17 -13.35
N LEU A 202 2.27 0.83 -13.06
CA LEU A 202 2.71 2.05 -12.36
C LEU A 202 3.29 1.72 -10.98
N SER A 203 2.67 0.79 -10.24
CA SER A 203 3.18 0.32 -8.95
C SER A 203 4.52 -0.38 -9.08
N ARG A 204 4.73 -1.19 -10.13
CA ARG A 204 6.02 -1.83 -10.41
C ARG A 204 7.11 -0.83 -10.76
N ILE A 205 6.80 0.19 -11.57
CA ILE A 205 7.73 1.29 -11.87
C ILE A 205 8.15 2.00 -10.57
N CYS A 206 7.18 2.38 -9.74
CA CYS A 206 7.42 3.02 -8.46
C CYS A 206 8.31 2.15 -7.54
N ASN A 207 8.01 0.86 -7.42
CA ASN A 207 8.80 -0.07 -6.61
C ASN A 207 10.23 -0.26 -7.16
N ALA A 208 10.39 -0.35 -8.48
CA ALA A 208 11.71 -0.42 -9.12
C ALA A 208 12.56 0.83 -8.84
N LEU A 209 11.95 2.03 -8.85
CA LEU A 209 12.60 3.28 -8.48
C LEU A 209 13.02 3.30 -7.01
N ILE A 210 12.17 2.82 -6.09
CA ILE A 210 12.50 2.69 -4.66
C ILE A 210 13.70 1.75 -4.45
N LEU A 211 13.68 0.57 -5.09
CA LEU A 211 14.78 -0.40 -5.01
C LEU A 211 16.08 0.17 -5.59
N ALA A 212 15.99 0.88 -6.72
CA ALA A 212 17.11 1.57 -7.32
C ALA A 212 17.70 2.64 -6.40
N GLU A 213 16.85 3.46 -5.77
CA GLU A 213 17.29 4.47 -4.81
C GLU A 213 18.04 3.82 -3.64
N GLN A 214 17.51 2.73 -3.07
CA GLN A 214 18.15 1.97 -1.99
C GLN A 214 19.54 1.43 -2.38
N ARG A 215 19.68 0.92 -3.61
CA ARG A 215 20.95 0.37 -4.13
C ARG A 215 22.00 1.44 -4.41
N VAL A 216 21.60 2.63 -4.86
CA VAL A 216 22.51 3.72 -5.20
C VAL A 216 22.99 4.52 -3.96
N ARG A 217 22.48 4.22 -2.75
CA ARG A 217 22.72 5.03 -1.52
C ARG A 217 24.18 5.13 -1.03
N PRO A 218 24.55 6.25 -0.34
CA PRO A 218 23.64 7.30 0.09
C PRO A 218 23.54 8.42 -0.95
N VAL A 219 22.30 8.67 -1.41
CA VAL A 219 21.91 9.98 -1.95
C VAL A 219 21.81 10.95 -0.76
N ALA A 220 22.93 11.19 -0.07
CA ALA A 220 23.09 12.43 0.67
C ALA A 220 23.33 13.53 -0.38
N LEU A 221 22.27 13.88 -1.11
CA LEU A 221 22.08 15.31 -1.34
C LEU A 221 21.82 15.83 0.06
N ASN A 222 22.88 16.26 0.75
CA ASN A 222 22.70 17.25 1.80
C ASN A 222 21.69 18.25 1.23
N ALA A 223 20.64 18.56 1.98
CA ALA A 223 19.82 19.72 1.69
C ALA A 223 20.76 20.93 1.73
N VAL A 224 21.47 21.19 0.62
CA VAL A 224 22.21 22.41 0.43
C VAL A 224 21.14 23.37 -0.03
N ALA A 225 20.46 23.94 0.96
CA ALA A 225 19.65 25.12 0.77
C ALA A 225 20.45 26.04 -0.14
N TRP A 226 19.95 26.25 -1.36
CA TRP A 226 20.56 27.14 -2.34
C TRP A 226 20.39 28.56 -1.81
N ARG A 227 21.25 28.92 -0.85
CA ARG A 227 21.43 30.26 -0.27
C ARG A 227 22.27 31.16 -1.17
N SER A 228 22.58 30.74 -2.40
CA SER A 228 23.21 31.59 -3.39
C SER A 228 22.30 31.70 -4.62
N LYS A 229 22.15 32.94 -5.13
CA LYS A 229 21.45 33.21 -6.39
C LYS A 229 22.13 32.55 -7.61
N ALA A 230 23.30 31.95 -7.45
CA ALA A 230 24.10 31.39 -8.54
C ALA A 230 23.73 29.93 -8.91
N GLY A 231 22.84 29.27 -8.14
CA GLY A 231 22.46 27.88 -8.39
C GLY A 231 23.59 26.87 -8.11
N PRO A 232 23.42 25.59 -8.49
CA PRO A 232 24.40 24.54 -8.24
C PRO A 232 25.65 24.73 -9.11
N GLY A 233 26.82 24.51 -8.49
CA GLY A 233 28.11 24.54 -9.19
C GLY A 233 28.18 23.48 -10.29
N ARG A 234 29.11 23.63 -11.25
CA ARG A 234 29.30 22.66 -12.34
C ARG A 234 29.52 21.23 -11.84
N ALA A 235 30.43 21.04 -10.87
CA ALA A 235 30.72 19.72 -10.28
C ALA A 235 29.53 19.12 -9.51
N GLU A 236 28.59 19.94 -9.06
CA GLU A 236 27.36 19.47 -8.43
C GLU A 236 26.35 18.99 -9.46
N ARG A 237 26.16 19.76 -10.55
CA ARG A 237 25.35 19.35 -11.70
C ARG A 237 25.85 18.04 -12.31
N GLU A 238 27.16 17.90 -12.50
CA GLU A 238 27.77 16.66 -13.01
C GLU A 238 27.51 15.46 -12.08
N ARG A 239 27.58 15.66 -10.75
CA ARG A 239 27.23 14.61 -9.78
C ARG A 239 25.74 14.26 -9.79
N GLU A 240 24.87 15.27 -9.94
CA GLU A 240 23.43 15.05 -10.02
C GLU A 240 23.05 14.24 -11.26
N MET A 241 23.61 14.59 -12.42
CA MET A 241 23.45 13.84 -13.67
C MET A 241 23.98 12.41 -13.57
N ALA A 242 25.17 12.22 -12.97
CA ALA A 242 25.73 10.89 -12.75
C ALA A 242 24.82 10.05 -11.83
N THR A 243 24.26 10.66 -10.78
CA THR A 243 23.30 10.00 -9.89
C THR A 243 22.01 9.64 -10.60
N GLN A 244 21.44 10.54 -11.42
CA GLN A 244 20.24 10.25 -12.22
C GLN A 244 20.48 9.10 -13.20
N THR A 245 21.63 9.10 -13.88
CA THR A 245 22.02 8.04 -14.82
C THR A 245 22.16 6.69 -14.11
N ALA A 246 22.84 6.67 -12.95
CA ALA A 246 22.99 5.46 -12.15
C ALA A 246 21.65 4.94 -11.61
N LEU A 247 20.76 5.84 -11.19
CA LEU A 247 19.42 5.47 -10.70
C LEU A 247 18.56 4.91 -11.82
N LEU A 248 18.57 5.53 -13.01
CA LEU A 248 17.84 4.99 -14.17
C LEU A 248 18.34 3.59 -14.54
N ALA A 249 19.66 3.40 -14.62
CA ALA A 249 20.24 2.09 -14.91
C ALA A 249 19.82 1.03 -13.88
N ALA A 250 19.92 1.36 -12.59
CA ALA A 250 19.50 0.46 -11.51
C ALA A 250 17.99 0.19 -11.51
N ALA A 251 17.15 1.18 -11.85
CA ALA A 251 15.70 0.99 -11.93
C ALA A 251 15.30 0.08 -13.10
N ARG A 252 15.95 0.24 -14.26
CA ARG A 252 15.73 -0.65 -15.42
C ARG A 252 16.22 -2.07 -15.17
N GLU A 253 17.32 -2.23 -14.43
CA GLU A 253 17.81 -3.55 -13.98
C GLU A 253 16.83 -4.19 -12.97
N ALA A 254 16.26 -3.40 -12.06
CA ALA A 254 15.33 -3.90 -11.04
C ALA A 254 13.93 -4.21 -11.59
N TYR A 255 13.45 -3.47 -12.60
CA TYR A 255 12.06 -3.57 -13.07
C TYR A 255 11.56 -4.98 -13.44
N PRO A 256 12.32 -5.82 -14.17
CA PRO A 256 11.89 -7.18 -14.53
C PRO A 256 11.56 -8.04 -13.30
N THR A 257 12.23 -7.81 -12.17
CA THR A 257 12.03 -8.57 -10.93
C THR A 257 11.24 -7.80 -9.87
N ALA A 258 10.96 -6.51 -10.10
CA ALA A 258 10.14 -5.70 -9.22
C ALA A 258 8.68 -6.13 -9.28
N ASP A 259 8.12 -6.50 -8.13
CA ASP A 259 6.68 -6.66 -7.95
C ASP A 259 5.98 -5.30 -7.80
N ALA A 260 4.66 -5.29 -7.77
CA ALA A 260 3.87 -4.10 -7.51
C ALA A 260 3.88 -3.69 -6.01
N GLY A 261 4.87 -4.13 -5.22
CA GLY A 261 4.98 -3.79 -3.81
C GLY A 261 3.82 -4.35 -2.97
N PRO A 262 3.24 -3.57 -2.04
CA PRO A 262 2.09 -3.98 -1.24
C PRO A 262 0.87 -4.44 -2.07
N TRP A 263 0.75 -4.01 -3.33
CA TRP A 263 -0.37 -4.38 -4.20
C TRP A 263 -0.39 -5.87 -4.55
N ASP A 264 0.80 -6.47 -4.71
CA ASP A 264 0.92 -7.90 -4.91
C ASP A 264 0.95 -8.62 -3.56
N ARG A 265 1.62 -8.08 -2.54
CA ARG A 265 1.95 -8.83 -1.31
C ARG A 265 0.86 -8.82 -0.24
N ASP A 266 0.10 -7.73 -0.14
CA ASP A 266 -0.82 -7.48 0.97
C ASP A 266 -2.29 -7.51 0.49
N ALA A 267 -3.20 -7.72 1.44
CA ALA A 267 -4.64 -7.83 1.19
C ALA A 267 -4.99 -8.86 0.10
N VAL A 268 -4.27 -9.97 0.11
CA VAL A 268 -4.47 -11.11 -0.78
C VAL A 268 -5.34 -12.15 -0.08
N VAL A 269 -6.41 -12.57 -0.74
CA VAL A 269 -7.26 -13.68 -0.30
C VAL A 269 -6.88 -14.95 -1.05
N LEU A 270 -6.93 -16.08 -0.35
CA LEU A 270 -6.76 -17.40 -0.94
C LEU A 270 -8.11 -18.11 -0.97
N PHE A 271 -8.50 -18.60 -2.14
CA PHE A 271 -9.67 -19.42 -2.35
C PHE A 271 -9.27 -20.79 -2.89
N THR A 272 -10.11 -21.79 -2.67
CA THR A 272 -10.07 -23.07 -3.39
C THR A 272 -11.14 -23.05 -4.47
N MET A 273 -10.74 -23.30 -5.73
CA MET A 273 -11.68 -23.47 -6.83
C MET A 273 -12.42 -24.80 -6.70
N PRO A 274 -13.73 -24.85 -7.02
CA PRO A 274 -14.48 -26.10 -7.01
C PRO A 274 -13.98 -27.05 -8.11
N ASP A 275 -14.30 -28.33 -7.99
CA ASP A 275 -14.07 -29.33 -9.02
C ASP A 275 -15.33 -30.20 -9.17
N PRO A 276 -16.04 -30.14 -10.32
CA PRO A 276 -15.79 -29.30 -11.48
C PRO A 276 -16.09 -27.81 -11.22
N CYS A 277 -15.48 -26.92 -11.99
CA CYS A 277 -15.73 -25.47 -11.95
C CYS A 277 -16.29 -24.96 -13.29
N PRO A 278 -17.16 -23.93 -13.27
CA PRO A 278 -17.61 -23.27 -14.49
C PRO A 278 -16.46 -22.50 -15.16
N THR A 279 -16.60 -22.19 -16.44
CA THR A 279 -15.62 -21.35 -17.15
C THR A 279 -15.64 -19.94 -16.57
N VAL A 280 -14.55 -19.58 -15.90
CA VAL A 280 -14.35 -18.27 -15.27
C VAL A 280 -13.03 -17.69 -15.72
N MET A 281 -13.02 -16.39 -15.97
CA MET A 281 -11.81 -15.65 -16.30
C MET A 281 -11.34 -14.85 -15.08
N CYS A 282 -10.05 -14.90 -14.81
CA CYS A 282 -9.38 -14.00 -13.89
C CYS A 282 -8.56 -13.00 -14.71
N VAL A 283 -8.76 -11.71 -14.46
CA VAL A 283 -7.91 -10.65 -15.00
C VAL A 283 -6.92 -10.24 -13.91
N ARG A 284 -5.63 -10.47 -14.14
CA ARG A 284 -4.54 -10.08 -13.26
C ARG A 284 -3.56 -9.22 -14.03
N ALA A 285 -3.21 -8.06 -13.48
CA ALA A 285 -2.29 -7.12 -14.14
C ALA A 285 -2.69 -6.83 -15.60
N GLY A 286 -4.01 -6.70 -15.86
CA GLY A 286 -4.57 -6.48 -17.20
C GLY A 286 -4.57 -7.69 -18.13
N ARG A 287 -4.14 -8.87 -17.66
CA ARG A 287 -4.11 -10.10 -18.46
C ARG A 287 -5.23 -11.03 -18.03
N ALA A 288 -6.08 -11.38 -18.98
CA ALA A 288 -7.14 -12.34 -18.76
C ALA A 288 -6.63 -13.76 -18.96
N ALA A 289 -6.90 -14.64 -18.00
CA ALA A 289 -6.63 -16.07 -18.07
C ALA A 289 -7.84 -16.85 -17.56
N ALA A 290 -8.12 -18.01 -18.17
CA ALA A 290 -9.10 -18.94 -17.64
C ALA A 290 -8.58 -19.55 -16.33
N LEU A 291 -9.46 -19.76 -15.36
CA LEU A 291 -9.13 -20.44 -14.12
C LEU A 291 -9.25 -21.96 -14.27
N ALA A 292 -8.26 -22.68 -13.75
CA ALA A 292 -8.31 -24.14 -13.66
C ALA A 292 -9.09 -24.59 -12.41
N CYS A 293 -9.85 -25.68 -12.55
CA CYS A 293 -10.63 -26.24 -11.45
C CYS A 293 -9.72 -26.92 -10.41
N GLY A 294 -10.16 -26.94 -9.15
CA GLY A 294 -9.41 -27.55 -8.04
C GLY A 294 -8.13 -26.83 -7.62
N GLU A 295 -7.66 -25.82 -8.37
CA GLU A 295 -6.45 -25.07 -8.01
C GLU A 295 -6.71 -23.97 -6.97
N PRO A 296 -5.72 -23.65 -6.13
CA PRO A 296 -5.81 -22.50 -5.24
C PRO A 296 -5.80 -21.20 -6.05
N LEU A 297 -6.85 -20.40 -5.89
CA LEU A 297 -6.95 -19.07 -6.45
C LEU A 297 -6.45 -18.04 -5.44
N ARG A 298 -5.31 -17.45 -5.75
CA ARG A 298 -4.87 -16.19 -5.12
C ARG A 298 -5.67 -15.05 -5.73
N PHE A 299 -6.26 -14.17 -4.93
CA PHE A 299 -7.01 -13.01 -5.40
C PHE A 299 -6.57 -11.75 -4.65
N GLY A 300 -5.99 -10.79 -5.38
CA GLY A 300 -5.48 -9.52 -4.86
C GLY A 300 -6.38 -8.31 -5.15
N ARG A 301 -5.92 -7.12 -4.76
CA ARG A 301 -6.65 -5.85 -4.88
C ARG A 301 -6.87 -5.39 -6.33
N LEU A 302 -5.96 -5.77 -7.22
CA LEU A 302 -5.96 -5.41 -8.65
C LEU A 302 -6.47 -6.54 -9.55
N ASP A 303 -6.98 -7.64 -8.97
CA ASP A 303 -7.54 -8.75 -9.72
C ASP A 303 -9.05 -8.55 -9.97
N LEU A 304 -9.54 -9.10 -11.08
CA LEU A 304 -10.96 -9.21 -11.38
C LEU A 304 -11.34 -10.67 -11.65
N ILE A 305 -12.51 -11.08 -11.19
CA ILE A 305 -13.17 -12.32 -11.60
C ILE A 305 -14.33 -11.94 -12.53
N ILE A 306 -14.35 -12.56 -13.71
CA ILE A 306 -15.42 -12.42 -14.71
C ILE A 306 -16.13 -13.76 -14.84
N THR A 307 -17.40 -13.81 -14.42
CA THR A 307 -18.26 -14.99 -14.52
C THR A 307 -19.07 -15.00 -15.81
N GLY A 308 -19.27 -16.19 -16.39
CA GLY A 308 -20.09 -16.41 -17.58
C GLY A 308 -21.58 -16.53 -17.26
N ALA A 309 -22.29 -17.41 -17.95
CA ALA A 309 -23.72 -17.66 -17.73
C ALA A 309 -24.03 -18.31 -16.37
N GLU A 310 -23.04 -18.97 -15.78
CA GLU A 310 -23.13 -19.58 -14.45
C GLU A 310 -22.37 -18.74 -13.42
N GLY A 311 -22.83 -18.78 -12.17
CA GLY A 311 -22.12 -18.18 -11.05
C GLY A 311 -20.89 -19.00 -10.68
N LEU A 312 -20.14 -18.56 -9.67
CA LEU A 312 -18.97 -19.27 -9.16
C LEU A 312 -19.07 -19.39 -7.64
N GLU A 313 -18.89 -20.59 -7.11
CA GLU A 313 -18.72 -20.81 -5.68
C GLU A 313 -17.23 -21.01 -5.38
N LEU A 314 -16.68 -20.18 -4.51
CA LEU A 314 -15.30 -20.27 -4.03
C LEU A 314 -15.29 -20.70 -2.57
N GLU A 315 -14.35 -21.54 -2.16
CA GLU A 315 -14.20 -21.92 -0.76
C GLU A 315 -13.07 -21.13 -0.10
N HIS A 316 -13.33 -20.51 1.04
CA HIS A 316 -12.35 -19.80 1.86
C HIS A 316 -12.15 -20.56 3.19
N ASP A 317 -10.89 -20.75 3.61
CA ASP A 317 -10.51 -21.57 4.76
C ASP A 317 -11.26 -21.25 6.08
N TRP A 318 -11.44 -19.97 6.37
CA TRP A 318 -12.13 -19.47 7.56
C TRP A 318 -13.59 -19.07 7.30
N LEU A 319 -13.87 -18.44 6.16
CA LEU A 319 -15.18 -17.87 5.87
C LEU A 319 -16.14 -18.86 5.21
N GLY A 320 -15.65 -20.02 4.77
CA GLY A 320 -16.40 -21.02 4.04
C GLY A 320 -16.72 -20.54 2.62
N ARG A 321 -17.90 -20.93 2.14
CA ARG A 321 -18.35 -20.63 0.78
C ARG A 321 -18.60 -19.14 0.52
N VAL A 322 -18.07 -18.66 -0.60
CA VAL A 322 -18.28 -17.32 -1.18
C VAL A 322 -18.90 -17.49 -2.57
N THR A 323 -20.13 -16.99 -2.75
CA THR A 323 -20.88 -17.18 -4.00
C THR A 323 -20.86 -15.91 -4.85
N ILE A 324 -20.19 -15.99 -6.00
CA ILE A 324 -20.15 -14.94 -7.01
C ILE A 324 -21.30 -15.15 -8.01
N PRO A 325 -22.17 -14.16 -8.25
CA PRO A 325 -23.28 -14.31 -9.19
C PRO A 325 -22.81 -14.46 -10.65
N ALA A 326 -23.66 -15.06 -11.49
CA ALA A 326 -23.46 -15.17 -12.93
C ALA A 326 -23.43 -13.80 -13.62
N GLY A 327 -22.67 -13.70 -14.71
CA GLY A 327 -22.60 -12.52 -15.57
C GLY A 327 -22.03 -11.28 -14.89
N ARG A 328 -21.13 -11.44 -13.92
CA ARG A 328 -20.56 -10.35 -13.12
C ARG A 328 -19.07 -10.19 -13.33
N THR A 329 -18.62 -8.94 -13.28
CA THR A 329 -17.22 -8.56 -13.08
C THR A 329 -17.04 -8.10 -11.64
N ILE A 330 -16.36 -8.93 -10.84
CA ILE A 330 -16.13 -8.74 -9.41
C ILE A 330 -14.68 -8.35 -9.17
N GLY A 331 -14.47 -7.23 -8.49
CA GLY A 331 -13.17 -6.83 -7.95
C GLY A 331 -13.12 -6.94 -6.42
N ALA A 332 -12.00 -6.55 -5.83
CA ALA A 332 -11.82 -6.55 -4.37
C ALA A 332 -12.86 -5.72 -3.61
N TRP A 333 -13.46 -4.70 -4.25
CA TRP A 333 -14.50 -3.86 -3.64
C TRP A 333 -15.84 -4.58 -3.47
N ASP A 334 -16.14 -5.58 -4.29
CA ASP A 334 -17.44 -6.25 -4.30
C ASP A 334 -17.46 -7.56 -3.51
N LEU A 335 -16.30 -8.14 -3.24
CA LEU A 335 -16.17 -9.48 -2.65
C LEU A 335 -16.92 -9.62 -1.32
N ALA A 336 -16.89 -8.61 -0.46
CA ALA A 336 -17.64 -8.62 0.81
C ALA A 336 -19.16 -8.84 0.61
N SER A 337 -19.72 -8.37 -0.51
CA SER A 337 -21.15 -8.54 -0.81
C SER A 337 -21.50 -9.99 -1.20
N CYS A 338 -20.51 -10.79 -1.58
CA CYS A 338 -20.66 -12.20 -1.96
C CYS A 338 -20.64 -13.15 -0.74
N LEU A 339 -20.41 -12.64 0.47
CA LEU A 339 -20.44 -13.42 1.71
C LEU A 339 -21.88 -13.77 2.12
N GLY A 340 -22.11 -15.04 2.48
CA GLY A 340 -23.34 -15.49 3.12
C GLY A 340 -23.51 -15.00 4.56
N ALA A 341 -24.70 -15.17 5.13
CA ALA A 341 -25.06 -14.66 6.47
C ALA A 341 -24.13 -15.18 7.58
N ASP A 342 -23.82 -16.48 7.59
CA ASP A 342 -22.94 -17.08 8.60
C ASP A 342 -21.52 -16.52 8.54
N ALA A 343 -20.98 -16.34 7.33
CA ALA A 343 -19.67 -15.75 7.13
C ALA A 343 -19.63 -14.30 7.64
N ARG A 344 -20.67 -13.51 7.33
CA ARG A 344 -20.80 -12.13 7.86
C ARG A 344 -20.90 -12.12 9.39
N ALA A 345 -21.67 -13.02 9.99
CA ALA A 345 -21.75 -13.13 11.45
C ALA A 345 -20.39 -13.45 12.08
N ARG A 346 -19.62 -14.39 11.49
CA ARG A 346 -18.24 -14.70 11.92
C ARG A 346 -17.30 -13.50 11.82
N VAL A 347 -17.39 -12.74 10.72
CA VAL A 347 -16.60 -11.53 10.52
C VAL A 347 -16.96 -10.48 11.57
N SER A 348 -18.25 -10.20 11.77
CA SER A 348 -18.72 -9.23 12.78
C SER A 348 -18.21 -9.58 14.17
N ALA A 349 -18.38 -10.83 14.60
CA ALA A 349 -17.88 -11.28 15.90
C ALA A 349 -16.35 -11.12 16.03
N THR A 350 -15.61 -11.35 14.95
CA THR A 350 -14.14 -11.19 14.95
C THR A 350 -13.72 -9.72 15.00
N ILE A 351 -14.46 -8.84 14.34
CA ILE A 351 -14.27 -7.40 14.42
C ILE A 351 -14.54 -6.91 15.84
N ASP A 352 -15.64 -7.34 16.47
CA ASP A 352 -15.99 -6.94 17.83
C ASP A 352 -14.94 -7.40 18.84
N LEU A 353 -14.40 -8.62 18.70
CA LEU A 353 -13.26 -9.10 19.50
C LEU A 353 -12.07 -8.13 19.41
N VAL A 354 -11.69 -7.68 18.21
CA VAL A 354 -10.58 -6.73 18.04
C VAL A 354 -10.89 -5.36 18.66
N VAL A 355 -12.13 -4.91 18.57
CA VAL A 355 -12.55 -3.64 19.15
C VAL A 355 -12.50 -3.69 20.68
N ASP A 356 -12.85 -4.82 21.28
CA ASP A 356 -12.91 -4.99 22.73
C ASP A 356 -11.54 -5.22 23.38
N GLY A 357 -10.52 -5.63 22.60
CA GLY A 357 -9.20 -5.81 23.16
C GLY A 357 -8.11 -6.31 22.20
N PRO A 358 -6.88 -6.50 22.71
CA PRO A 358 -5.77 -6.95 21.90
C PRO A 358 -5.89 -8.44 21.54
N HIS A 359 -6.53 -8.74 20.40
CA HIS A 359 -6.64 -10.09 19.86
C HIS A 359 -5.83 -10.27 18.57
N ASP A 360 -4.55 -10.59 18.68
CA ASP A 360 -3.64 -10.67 17.53
C ASP A 360 -4.03 -11.75 16.52
N GLY A 361 -4.56 -12.89 16.99
CA GLY A 361 -5.09 -13.93 16.12
C GLY A 361 -6.33 -13.50 15.32
N ALA A 362 -7.19 -12.67 15.92
CA ALA A 362 -8.35 -12.09 15.22
C ALA A 362 -7.91 -11.07 14.18
N MET A 363 -6.94 -10.20 14.52
CA MET A 363 -6.34 -9.24 13.58
C MET A 363 -5.72 -9.94 12.37
N LEU A 364 -4.95 -11.00 12.58
CA LEU A 364 -4.31 -11.72 11.48
C LEU A 364 -5.34 -12.36 10.53
N ARG A 365 -6.47 -12.86 11.05
CA ARG A 365 -7.57 -13.38 10.21
C ARG A 365 -8.21 -12.29 9.37
N LEU A 366 -8.46 -11.12 9.96
CA LEU A 366 -9.02 -9.97 9.25
C LEU A 366 -8.05 -9.47 8.16
N GLU A 367 -6.75 -9.44 8.43
CA GLU A 367 -5.71 -9.06 7.46
C GLU A 367 -5.65 -10.01 6.26
N ARG A 368 -5.67 -11.32 6.51
CA ARG A 368 -5.66 -12.33 5.43
C ARG A 368 -6.94 -12.38 4.60
N SER A 369 -8.02 -11.80 5.12
CA SER A 369 -9.35 -11.81 4.48
C SER A 369 -9.78 -10.41 4.05
N LEU A 370 -8.83 -9.46 3.93
CA LEU A 370 -9.14 -8.03 3.89
C LEU A 370 -10.11 -7.62 2.76
N PRO A 371 -9.95 -8.07 1.50
CA PRO A 371 -10.96 -7.86 0.44
C PRO A 371 -12.38 -8.34 0.79
N LEU A 372 -12.53 -9.38 1.60
CA LEU A 372 -13.83 -9.91 2.02
C LEU A 372 -14.42 -9.17 3.23
N VAL A 373 -13.59 -8.51 4.04
CA VAL A 373 -14.04 -7.89 5.31
C VAL A 373 -14.03 -6.36 5.32
N GLN A 374 -13.39 -5.70 4.34
CA GLN A 374 -13.20 -4.25 4.33
C GLN A 374 -14.50 -3.44 4.45
N ALA A 375 -15.60 -3.90 3.82
CA ALA A 375 -16.88 -3.20 3.88
C ALA A 375 -17.44 -3.19 5.31
N MET A 376 -17.37 -4.33 6.00
CA MET A 376 -17.83 -4.48 7.39
C MET A 376 -16.93 -3.73 8.38
N LEU A 377 -15.62 -3.68 8.11
CA LEU A 377 -14.68 -2.85 8.88
C LEU A 377 -15.04 -1.36 8.80
N ARG A 378 -15.35 -0.86 7.60
CA ARG A 378 -15.79 0.53 7.40
C ARG A 378 -17.10 0.82 8.11
N GLU A 379 -18.08 -0.06 7.97
CA GLU A 379 -19.37 0.05 8.67
C GLU A 379 -19.18 0.11 10.19
N ARG A 380 -18.37 -0.79 10.75
CA ARG A 380 -18.10 -0.82 12.19
C ARG A 380 -17.39 0.45 12.69
N LEU A 381 -16.46 0.99 11.90
CA LEU A 381 -15.72 2.21 12.22
C LEU A 381 -16.55 3.49 12.08
N ALA A 382 -17.61 3.46 11.27
CA ALA A 382 -18.59 4.53 11.16
C ALA A 382 -19.60 4.52 12.32
N ALA A 383 -19.88 3.35 12.90
CA ALA A 383 -20.76 3.22 14.05
C ALA A 383 -20.12 3.79 15.33
N PRO A 384 -20.88 4.49 16.19
CA PRO A 384 -20.38 4.97 17.47
C PRO A 384 -20.09 3.81 18.43
N GLY A 385 -18.98 3.90 19.16
CA GLY A 385 -18.62 2.98 20.25
C GLY A 385 -17.47 2.03 19.96
N GLY A 386 -16.90 1.45 21.03
CA GLY A 386 -15.71 0.60 21.02
C GLY A 386 -14.49 1.26 21.68
N SER A 387 -13.43 0.46 21.92
CA SER A 387 -12.17 1.00 22.43
C SER A 387 -11.47 1.88 21.38
N PRO A 388 -10.96 3.07 21.74
CA PRO A 388 -10.16 3.90 20.84
C PRO A 388 -8.97 3.15 20.22
N ASP A 389 -8.33 2.28 21.00
CA ASP A 389 -7.18 1.49 20.55
C ASP A 389 -7.61 0.43 19.52
N GLY A 390 -8.73 -0.26 19.77
CA GLY A 390 -9.29 -1.24 18.84
C GLY A 390 -9.67 -0.59 17.51
N ALA A 391 -10.37 0.55 17.56
CA ALA A 391 -10.71 1.33 16.37
C ALA A 391 -9.46 1.82 15.61
N ALA A 392 -8.41 2.26 16.31
CA ALA A 392 -7.15 2.65 15.67
C ALA A 392 -6.50 1.47 14.93
N ARG A 393 -6.51 0.25 15.49
CA ARG A 393 -5.99 -0.95 14.83
C ARG A 393 -6.77 -1.31 13.57
N LEU A 394 -8.10 -1.23 13.62
CA LEU A 394 -8.94 -1.47 12.44
C LEU A 394 -8.72 -0.41 11.35
N ARG A 395 -8.50 0.85 11.71
CA ARG A 395 -8.12 1.90 10.74
C ARG A 395 -6.78 1.61 10.08
N THR A 396 -5.78 1.16 10.84
CA THR A 396 -4.49 0.73 10.28
C THR A 396 -4.68 -0.43 9.29
N LEU A 397 -5.55 -1.38 9.63
CA LEU A 397 -5.86 -2.49 8.74
C LEU A 397 -6.52 -2.02 7.44
N LEU A 398 -7.51 -1.13 7.51
CA LEU A 398 -8.11 -0.53 6.32
C LEU A 398 -7.12 0.30 5.51
N ALA A 399 -6.18 0.98 6.17
CA ALA A 399 -5.12 1.70 5.46
C ALA A 399 -4.29 0.73 4.60
N LEU A 400 -3.99 -0.49 5.07
CA LEU A 400 -3.32 -1.51 4.24
C LEU A 400 -4.13 -1.91 3.01
N PHE A 401 -5.46 -1.89 3.09
CA PHE A 401 -6.32 -2.09 1.92
C PHE A 401 -6.27 -0.90 0.97
N ASP A 402 -6.32 0.31 1.53
CA ASP A 402 -6.43 1.60 0.82
C ASP A 402 -5.13 2.12 0.21
N LEU A 403 -3.98 1.58 0.63
CA LEU A 403 -2.63 2.01 0.24
C LEU A 403 -2.31 1.78 -1.23
#